data_AF-A0A174WE37-F1
#
_entry.id   AF-A0A174WE37-F1
#
_cell.length_a   1.000
_cell.length_b   1.000
_cell.length_c   1.000
_cell.angle_alpha   90.00
_cell.angle_beta   90.00
_cell.angle_gamma   90.00
#
_symmetry.space_group_name_H-M   'P 1'
#
loop_
_entity.id
_entity.type
_entity.pdbx_description
1 polymer ?
#
loop_
_entity_poly.entity_id
_entity_poly.type
_entity_poly.pdbx_seq_one_letter_code
_entity_poly.pdbx_strand_id
1 'polypeptide(L)'
;MISTATKTLQGNNKTIYVALLSTLTFFLFLDYIPGLEAWSAWVTPPVALFLGLIFALTCGQAHPKFNKKTSKYLLQYSVVGLGFGMNLHSALASGKEGMEFTVISVIGTLVIGWFIGRKLFKIDRNTAYLISSGTAICGGSAIAAVGPVLRAKDSEMSVALGTIFILNAIALFIFPMIGHALSMD
;
A
#
# COMPACT_ATOMS: atom_id res chain seq x y z
N MET A 1 -22.05 -21.87 -13.39
CA MET A 1 -22.51 -21.67 -12.00
C MET A 1 -21.82 -20.51 -11.28
N ILE A 2 -20.62 -20.07 -11.69
CA ILE A 2 -19.93 -18.88 -11.14
C ILE A 2 -20.64 -17.56 -11.49
N SER A 3 -21.33 -17.49 -12.64
CA SER A 3 -21.94 -16.25 -13.15
C SER A 3 -23.17 -15.73 -12.38
N THR A 4 -23.88 -16.58 -11.63
CA THR A 4 -25.09 -16.18 -10.88
C THR A 4 -24.74 -15.62 -9.50
N ALA A 5 -23.71 -16.16 -8.85
CA ALA A 5 -23.19 -15.65 -7.58
C ALA A 5 -22.59 -14.24 -7.74
N THR A 6 -21.88 -13.98 -8.85
CA THR A 6 -21.30 -12.66 -9.17
C THR A 6 -22.38 -11.59 -9.39
N LYS A 7 -23.52 -11.92 -10.01
CA LYS A 7 -24.62 -10.97 -10.24
C LYS A 7 -25.34 -10.57 -8.95
N THR A 8 -25.52 -11.48 -7.99
CA THR A 8 -26.14 -11.18 -6.69
C THR A 8 -25.22 -10.36 -5.79
N LEU A 9 -23.90 -10.59 -5.86
CA LEU A 9 -22.89 -9.80 -5.13
C LEU A 9 -22.77 -8.36 -5.63
N GLN A 10 -23.04 -8.11 -6.92
CA GLN A 10 -22.93 -6.78 -7.53
C GLN A 10 -24.06 -5.82 -7.07
N GLY A 11 -25.19 -6.34 -6.60
CA GLY A 11 -26.33 -5.55 -6.11
C GLY A 11 -26.22 -5.07 -4.66
N ASN A 12 -25.42 -5.75 -3.82
CA ASN A 12 -25.29 -5.45 -2.38
C ASN A 12 -23.87 -4.98 -1.99
N ASN A 13 -23.11 -4.51 -2.98
CA ASN A 13 -21.69 -4.15 -2.90
C ASN A 13 -21.40 -3.05 -1.86
N LYS A 14 -22.36 -2.15 -1.63
CA LYS A 14 -22.24 -1.06 -0.64
C LYS A 14 -22.28 -1.59 0.80
N THR A 15 -23.12 -2.58 1.07
CA THR A 15 -23.30 -3.18 2.39
C THR A 15 -22.11 -4.05 2.76
N ILE A 16 -21.52 -4.78 1.79
CA ILE A 16 -20.34 -5.62 2.03
C ILE A 16 -19.09 -4.76 2.26
N TYR A 17 -18.91 -3.68 1.49
CA TYR A 17 -17.78 -2.77 1.72
C TYR A 17 -17.90 -2.03 3.05
N VAL A 18 -19.11 -1.57 3.41
CA VAL A 18 -19.36 -0.92 4.71
C VAL A 18 -19.24 -1.92 5.85
N ALA A 19 -19.66 -3.17 5.68
CA ALA A 19 -19.50 -4.21 6.69
C ALA A 19 -18.04 -4.62 6.87
N LEU A 20 -17.26 -4.73 5.79
CA LEU A 20 -15.84 -5.06 5.83
C LEU A 20 -15.01 -3.92 6.40
N LEU A 21 -15.33 -2.68 6.03
CA LEU A 21 -14.70 -1.48 6.59
C LEU A 21 -15.10 -1.27 8.06
N SER A 22 -16.37 -1.53 8.43
CA SER A 22 -16.81 -1.43 9.82
C SER A 22 -16.21 -2.55 10.67
N THR A 23 -16.12 -3.79 10.17
CA THR A 23 -15.44 -4.88 10.90
C THR A 23 -13.95 -4.61 11.05
N LEU A 24 -13.26 -4.11 10.02
CA LEU A 24 -11.84 -3.74 10.11
C LEU A 24 -11.62 -2.56 11.09
N THR A 25 -12.49 -1.54 11.05
CA THR A 25 -12.43 -0.38 11.96
C THR A 25 -12.73 -0.81 13.40
N PHE A 26 -13.68 -1.73 13.59
CA PHE A 26 -14.04 -2.27 14.89
C PHE A 26 -12.92 -3.16 15.47
N PHE A 27 -12.23 -3.95 14.62
CA PHE A 27 -11.06 -4.73 15.01
C PHE A 27 -9.88 -3.84 15.42
N LEU A 28 -9.60 -2.77 14.66
CA LEU A 28 -8.60 -1.76 15.00
C LEU A 28 -8.92 -1.03 16.31
N PHE A 29 -10.19 -0.78 16.58
CA PHE A 29 -10.64 -0.16 17.83
C PHE A 29 -10.54 -1.11 19.03
N LEU A 30 -10.62 -2.43 18.80
CA LEU A 30 -10.41 -3.45 19.83
C LEU A 30 -8.94 -3.61 20.22
N ASP A 31 -8.00 -3.26 19.33
CA ASP A 31 -6.55 -3.22 19.59
C ASP A 31 -6.17 -2.15 20.64
N TYR A 32 -7.08 -1.20 20.91
CA TYR A 32 -6.90 -0.14 21.91
C TYR A 32 -7.14 -0.61 23.36
N ILE A 33 -7.64 -1.84 23.58
CA ILE A 33 -7.85 -2.41 24.92
C ILE A 33 -6.68 -3.36 25.26
N PRO A 34 -5.83 -3.02 26.25
CA PRO A 34 -4.72 -3.88 26.65
C PRO A 34 -5.29 -5.16 27.29
N GLY A 35 -5.10 -6.31 26.63
CA GLY A 35 -5.56 -7.61 27.12
C GLY A 35 -5.97 -8.65 26.08
N LEU A 36 -5.98 -8.33 24.77
CA LEU A 36 -6.39 -9.25 23.70
C LEU A 36 -5.32 -9.45 22.59
N GLU A 37 -4.05 -9.49 22.96
CA GLU A 37 -2.91 -9.50 22.02
C GLU A 37 -2.83 -10.76 21.14
N ALA A 38 -3.45 -11.87 21.57
CA ALA A 38 -3.48 -13.13 20.82
C ALA A 38 -4.34 -13.08 19.54
N TRP A 39 -5.35 -12.20 19.47
CA TRP A 39 -6.22 -12.08 18.28
C TRP A 39 -5.71 -11.02 17.29
N SER A 40 -4.94 -10.03 17.75
CA SER A 40 -4.31 -9.00 16.90
C SER A 40 -3.12 -9.54 16.10
N ALA A 41 -2.36 -10.49 16.67
CA ALA A 41 -1.23 -11.12 15.99
C ALA A 41 -1.58 -11.80 14.65
N TRP A 42 -2.86 -12.17 14.43
CA TRP A 42 -3.32 -12.76 13.17
C TRP A 42 -3.61 -11.72 12.07
N VAL A 43 -3.79 -10.44 12.41
CA VAL A 43 -4.03 -9.36 11.44
C VAL A 43 -2.72 -8.66 11.13
N THR A 44 -1.78 -9.38 10.53
CA THR A 44 -0.55 -8.76 10.02
C THR A 44 -0.83 -8.01 8.70
N PRO A 45 -0.09 -6.92 8.39
CA PRO A 45 -0.23 -6.20 7.12
C PRO A 45 -0.18 -7.09 5.85
N PRO A 46 0.66 -8.14 5.79
CA PRO A 46 0.65 -9.10 4.68
C PRO A 46 -0.67 -9.87 4.56
N VAL A 47 -1.25 -10.31 5.68
CA VAL A 47 -2.53 -11.04 5.71
C VAL A 47 -3.67 -10.12 5.27
N ALA A 48 -3.69 -8.86 5.73
CA ALA A 48 -4.66 -7.86 5.29
C ALA A 48 -4.57 -7.60 3.78
N LEU A 49 -3.35 -7.52 3.24
CA LEU A 49 -3.08 -7.34 1.81
C LEU A 49 -3.52 -8.57 1.00
N PHE A 50 -3.26 -9.78 1.49
CA PHE A 50 -3.71 -11.03 0.86
C PHE A 50 -5.23 -11.17 0.85
N LEU A 51 -5.90 -10.91 1.98
CA LEU A 51 -7.36 -10.90 2.07
C LEU A 51 -7.96 -9.86 1.13
N GLY A 52 -7.39 -8.65 1.09
CA GLY A 52 -7.80 -7.60 0.17
C GLY A 52 -7.62 -7.98 -1.30
N LEU A 53 -6.52 -8.65 -1.65
CA LEU A 53 -6.25 -9.14 -3.01
C LEU A 53 -7.23 -10.25 -3.41
N ILE A 54 -7.47 -11.24 -2.55
CA ILE A 54 -8.45 -12.32 -2.78
C ILE A 54 -9.86 -11.74 -2.96
N PHE A 55 -10.22 -10.77 -2.12
CA PHE A 55 -11.50 -10.07 -2.21
C PHE A 55 -11.60 -9.25 -3.52
N ALA A 56 -10.53 -8.56 -3.92
CA ALA A 56 -10.49 -7.82 -5.18
C ALA A 56 -10.61 -8.74 -6.41
N LEU A 57 -9.98 -9.92 -6.38
CA LEU A 57 -10.04 -10.92 -7.44
C LEU A 57 -11.42 -11.59 -7.53
N THR A 58 -12.11 -11.79 -6.41
CA THR A 58 -13.40 -12.50 -6.35
C THR A 58 -14.60 -11.58 -6.56
N CYS A 59 -14.54 -10.33 -6.09
CA CYS A 59 -15.68 -9.41 -6.09
C CYS A 59 -15.71 -8.44 -7.30
N GLY A 60 -14.60 -8.29 -8.03
CA GLY A 60 -14.50 -7.39 -9.18
C GLY A 60 -14.69 -5.90 -8.83
N GLN A 61 -14.40 -4.99 -9.77
CA GLN A 61 -14.37 -3.53 -9.53
C GLN A 61 -15.75 -2.96 -9.13
N ALA A 62 -15.99 -2.86 -7.82
CA ALA A 62 -17.24 -2.41 -7.21
C ALA A 62 -17.54 -0.91 -7.39
N HIS A 63 -16.54 -0.03 -7.47
CA HIS A 63 -16.71 1.40 -7.84
C HIS A 63 -15.34 2.10 -7.96
N PRO A 64 -14.79 2.30 -9.17
CA PRO A 64 -13.46 2.86 -9.35
C PRO A 64 -13.33 4.34 -8.95
N LYS A 65 -14.42 5.13 -8.97
CA LYS A 65 -14.36 6.57 -8.68
C LYS A 65 -14.46 6.93 -7.18
N PHE A 66 -15.25 6.19 -6.40
CA PHE A 66 -15.48 6.50 -4.98
C PHE A 66 -14.35 5.97 -4.09
N ASN A 67 -13.87 4.76 -4.38
CA ASN A 67 -12.83 4.10 -3.61
C ASN A 67 -11.49 4.85 -3.66
N LYS A 68 -11.14 5.43 -4.81
CA LYS A 68 -9.88 6.18 -4.98
C LYS A 68 -9.82 7.46 -4.16
N LYS A 69 -10.94 8.21 -4.11
CA LYS A 69 -10.99 9.47 -3.36
C LYS A 69 -10.95 9.19 -1.86
N THR A 70 -11.75 8.23 -1.39
CA THR A 70 -11.73 7.80 0.01
C THR A 70 -10.37 7.24 0.41
N SER A 71 -9.76 6.34 -0.38
CA SER A 71 -8.44 5.79 -0.08
C SER A 71 -7.36 6.86 0.05
N LYS A 72 -7.37 7.89 -0.81
CA LYS A 72 -6.42 9.01 -0.73
C LYS A 72 -6.60 9.81 0.57
N TYR A 73 -7.84 10.17 0.91
CA TYR A 73 -8.12 10.91 2.15
C TYR A 73 -7.80 10.06 3.38
N LEU A 74 -8.19 8.79 3.40
CA LEU A 74 -7.90 7.87 4.49
C LEU A 74 -6.41 7.78 4.74
N LEU A 75 -5.61 7.64 3.67
CA LEU A 75 -4.17 7.54 3.76
C LEU A 75 -3.51 8.84 4.24
N GLN A 76 -4.04 10.00 3.83
CA GLN A 76 -3.59 11.29 4.37
C GLN A 76 -3.89 11.41 5.87
N TYR A 77 -5.09 11.04 6.30
CA TYR A 77 -5.43 11.00 7.73
C TYR A 77 -4.53 10.03 8.50
N SER A 78 -4.22 8.86 7.94
CA SER A 78 -3.28 7.91 8.55
C SER A 78 -1.87 8.47 8.68
N VAL A 79 -1.33 9.16 7.66
CA VAL A 79 0.01 9.78 7.71
C VAL A 79 0.05 10.92 8.75
N VAL A 80 -1.01 11.74 8.82
CA VAL A 80 -1.12 12.80 9.83
C VAL A 80 -1.21 12.20 11.23
N GLY A 81 -2.02 11.15 11.43
CA GLY A 81 -2.14 10.44 12.70
C GLY A 81 -0.83 9.78 13.15
N LEU A 82 -0.10 9.14 12.22
CA LEU A 82 1.25 8.61 12.45
C LEU A 82 2.21 9.70 12.93
N GLY A 83 2.12 10.90 12.35
CA GLY A 83 2.94 12.05 12.75
C GLY A 83 2.68 12.50 14.19
N PHE A 84 1.42 12.53 14.63
CA PHE A 84 1.06 12.89 16.01
C PHE A 84 1.44 11.81 17.04
N GLY A 85 1.46 10.54 16.64
CA GLY A 85 1.82 9.42 17.53
C GLY A 85 3.33 9.18 17.69
N MET A 86 4.17 9.77 16.83
CA MET A 86 5.60 9.52 16.84
C MET A 86 6.36 10.46 17.79
N ASN A 87 7.31 9.91 18.55
CA ASN A 87 8.19 10.73 19.39
C ASN A 87 9.13 11.57 18.52
N LEU A 88 8.93 12.89 18.54
CA LEU A 88 9.67 13.83 17.69
C LEU A 88 11.19 13.74 17.90
N HIS A 89 11.64 13.43 19.11
CA HIS A 89 13.06 13.34 19.44
C HIS A 89 13.72 12.10 18.84
N SER A 90 13.07 10.94 18.96
CA SER A 90 13.55 9.69 18.35
C SER A 90 13.51 9.77 16.82
N ALA A 91 12.46 10.35 16.24
CA ALA A 91 12.35 10.54 14.80
C ALA A 91 13.45 11.47 14.25
N LEU A 92 13.78 12.55 14.98
CA LEU A 92 14.85 13.46 14.61
C LEU A 92 16.24 12.85 14.79
N ALA A 93 16.45 12.00 15.80
CA ALA A 93 17.71 11.29 16.01
C ALA A 93 17.97 10.30 14.87
N SER A 94 17.02 9.40 14.58
CA SER A 94 17.10 8.48 13.44
C SER A 94 17.13 9.22 12.10
N GLY A 95 16.43 10.35 12.01
CA GLY A 95 16.47 11.25 10.86
C GLY A 95 17.87 11.81 10.63
N LYS A 96 18.52 12.41 11.63
CA LYS A 96 19.87 12.99 11.45
C LYS A 96 20.89 11.98 10.97
N GLU A 97 20.84 10.75 11.48
CA GLU A 97 21.81 9.71 11.14
C GLU A 97 21.47 9.00 9.82
N GLY A 98 20.18 8.83 9.50
CA GLY A 98 19.71 8.12 8.32
C GLY A 98 19.28 8.99 7.13
N MET A 99 19.15 10.31 7.29
CA MET A 99 18.56 11.19 6.26
C MET A 99 19.47 11.32 5.04
N GLU A 100 20.79 11.42 5.21
CA GLU A 100 21.71 11.46 4.07
C GLU A 100 21.62 10.17 3.24
N PHE A 101 21.67 9.01 3.90
CA PHE A 101 21.55 7.72 3.24
C PHE A 101 20.19 7.54 2.55
N THR A 102 19.11 7.94 3.22
CA THR A 102 17.75 7.89 2.67
C THR A 102 17.63 8.78 1.44
N VAL A 103 18.12 10.01 1.47
CA VAL A 103 18.06 10.94 0.34
C VAL A 103 18.83 10.38 -0.86
N ILE A 104 20.04 9.88 -0.65
CA ILE A 104 20.86 9.28 -1.72
C ILE A 104 20.16 8.04 -2.29
N SER A 105 19.65 7.16 -1.44
CA SER A 105 18.94 5.94 -1.85
C SER A 105 17.67 6.26 -2.63
N VAL A 106 16.87 7.23 -2.17
CA VAL A 106 15.63 7.68 -2.83
C VAL A 106 15.93 8.29 -4.20
N ILE A 107 16.92 9.18 -4.29
CA ILE A 107 17.31 9.78 -5.57
C ILE A 107 17.86 8.71 -6.51
N GLY A 108 18.72 7.82 -6.01
CA GLY A 108 19.29 6.71 -6.77
C GLY A 108 18.22 5.80 -7.34
N THR A 109 17.29 5.33 -6.49
CA THR A 109 16.17 4.49 -6.92
C THR A 109 15.20 5.22 -7.85
N LEU A 110 14.96 6.52 -7.67
CA LEU A 110 14.16 7.33 -8.60
C LEU A 110 14.80 7.44 -9.98
N VAL A 111 16.10 7.75 -10.04
CA VAL A 111 16.84 7.89 -11.30
C VAL A 111 16.95 6.55 -12.02
N ILE A 112 17.33 5.49 -11.29
CA ILE A 112 17.46 4.13 -11.84
C ILE A 112 16.09 3.62 -12.30
N GLY A 113 15.05 3.74 -11.49
CA GLY A 113 13.70 3.29 -11.82
C GLY A 113 13.12 4.02 -13.02
N TRP A 114 13.31 5.34 -13.10
CA TRP A 114 12.90 6.12 -14.27
C TRP A 114 13.69 5.75 -15.53
N PHE A 115 15.01 5.56 -15.41
CA PHE A 115 15.87 5.21 -16.53
C PHE A 115 15.54 3.81 -17.08
N ILE A 116 15.38 2.82 -16.20
CA ILE A 116 14.97 1.45 -16.57
C ILE A 116 13.56 1.47 -17.19
N GLY A 117 12.59 2.12 -16.54
CA GLY A 117 11.21 2.18 -17.01
C GLY A 117 11.08 2.82 -18.39
N ARG A 118 11.88 3.86 -18.67
CA ARG A 118 11.89 4.54 -19.97
C ARG A 118 12.70 3.80 -21.02
N LYS A 119 13.93 3.38 -20.70
CA LYS A 119 14.89 2.88 -21.69
C LYS A 119 14.72 1.39 -22.01
N LEU A 120 14.39 0.57 -21.01
CA LEU A 120 14.20 -0.87 -21.20
C LEU A 120 12.75 -1.23 -21.49
N PHE A 121 11.79 -0.61 -20.78
CA PHE A 121 10.38 -1.01 -20.84
C PHE A 121 9.48 -0.10 -21.69
N LYS A 122 9.95 1.07 -22.15
CA LYS A 122 9.17 2.06 -22.93
C LYS A 122 7.79 2.38 -22.32
N ILE A 123 7.71 2.42 -20.99
CA ILE A 123 6.47 2.75 -20.26
C ILE A 123 6.20 4.26 -20.34
N ASP A 124 4.93 4.64 -20.24
CA ASP A 124 4.51 6.04 -20.14
C ASP A 124 5.22 6.78 -18.99
N ARG A 125 5.52 8.07 -19.21
CA ARG A 125 6.27 8.89 -18.25
C ARG A 125 5.62 8.92 -16.87
N ASN A 126 4.30 8.99 -16.81
CA ASN A 126 3.57 9.07 -15.56
C ASN A 126 3.65 7.76 -14.79
N THR A 127 3.36 6.63 -15.44
CA THR A 127 3.40 5.30 -14.81
C THR A 127 4.80 4.96 -14.31
N ALA A 128 5.84 5.25 -15.11
CA ALA A 128 7.22 5.01 -14.72
C ALA A 128 7.61 5.83 -13.48
N TYR A 129 7.25 7.12 -13.43
CA TYR A 129 7.49 7.96 -12.26
C TYR A 129 6.69 7.51 -11.03
N LEU A 130 5.43 7.11 -11.21
CA LEU A 130 4.59 6.64 -10.11
C LEU A 130 5.18 5.38 -9.48
N ILE A 131 5.55 4.39 -10.30
CA ILE A 131 6.18 3.16 -9.82
C ILE A 131 7.50 3.48 -9.12
N SER A 132 8.35 4.28 -9.76
CA SER A 132 9.66 4.64 -9.20
C SER A 132 9.55 5.40 -7.88
N SER A 133 8.62 6.35 -7.78
CA SER A 133 8.37 7.12 -6.54
C SER A 133 7.78 6.26 -5.44
N GLY A 134 6.89 5.32 -5.78
CA GLY A 134 6.36 4.36 -4.83
C GLY A 134 7.44 3.40 -4.32
N THR A 135 8.31 2.88 -5.18
CA THR A 135 9.39 1.97 -4.76
C THR A 135 10.46 2.68 -3.94
N ALA A 136 10.77 3.94 -4.24
CA ALA A 136 11.82 4.69 -3.56
C ALA A 136 11.46 5.13 -2.13
N ILE A 137 10.18 5.34 -1.82
CA ILE A 137 9.75 5.97 -0.56
C ILE A 137 9.06 4.94 0.35
N CYS A 138 7.77 4.69 0.15
CA CYS A 138 6.98 3.78 0.98
C CYS A 138 5.71 3.25 0.29
N GLY A 139 5.75 3.13 -1.04
CA GLY A 139 4.74 2.43 -1.82
C GLY A 139 3.52 3.26 -2.19
N GLY A 140 2.34 2.81 -1.78
CA GLY A 140 1.06 3.38 -2.23
C GLY A 140 0.79 4.81 -1.77
N SER A 141 1.35 5.22 -0.62
CA SER A 141 1.26 6.59 -0.10
C SER A 141 1.96 7.61 -0.99
N ALA A 142 3.15 7.26 -1.47
CA ALA A 142 3.87 8.07 -2.43
C ALA A 142 3.10 8.19 -3.76
N ILE A 143 2.54 7.09 -4.28
CA ILE A 143 1.72 7.13 -5.51
C ILE A 143 0.49 8.05 -5.32
N ALA A 144 -0.20 7.94 -4.19
CA ALA A 144 -1.39 8.74 -3.91
C ALA A 144 -1.08 10.25 -3.75
N ALA A 145 0.11 10.58 -3.25
CA ALA A 145 0.60 11.95 -3.11
C ALA A 145 1.07 12.54 -4.45
N VAL A 146 1.84 11.77 -5.23
CA VAL A 146 2.47 12.21 -6.49
C VAL A 146 1.50 12.17 -7.68
N GLY A 147 0.53 11.23 -7.69
CA GLY A 147 -0.46 11.08 -8.77
C GLY A 147 -1.18 12.37 -9.17
N PRO A 148 -1.74 13.14 -8.22
CA PRO A 148 -2.37 14.44 -8.50
C PRO A 148 -1.38 15.48 -9.07
N VAL A 149 -0.12 15.47 -8.63
CA VAL A 149 0.93 16.41 -9.08
C VAL A 149 1.31 16.13 -10.53
N LEU A 150 1.41 14.86 -10.92
CA LEU A 150 1.69 14.43 -12.29
C LEU A 150 0.45 14.45 -13.20
N ARG A 151 -0.73 14.77 -12.65
CA ARG A 151 -2.04 14.67 -13.34
C ARG A 151 -2.22 13.28 -13.99
N ALA A 152 -1.75 12.25 -13.30
CA ALA A 152 -1.75 10.89 -13.81
C ALA A 152 -3.18 10.36 -13.99
N LYS A 153 -3.39 9.55 -15.03
CA LYS A 153 -4.69 8.95 -15.28
C LYS A 153 -5.00 7.89 -14.25
N ASP A 154 -6.29 7.67 -14.04
CA ASP A 154 -6.82 6.65 -13.16
C ASP A 154 -6.30 5.24 -13.47
N SER A 155 -6.08 4.93 -14.75
CA SER A 155 -5.49 3.66 -15.21
C SER A 155 -4.02 3.55 -14.83
N GLU A 156 -3.25 4.62 -15.00
CA GLU A 156 -1.81 4.69 -14.68
C GLU A 156 -1.57 4.51 -13.19
N MET A 157 -2.36 5.17 -12.35
CA MET A 157 -2.32 4.98 -10.90
C MET A 157 -2.66 3.55 -10.48
N SER A 158 -3.68 2.94 -11.09
CA SER A 158 -4.12 1.58 -10.73
C SER A 158 -3.08 0.54 -11.12
N VAL A 159 -2.45 0.70 -12.29
CA VAL A 159 -1.37 -0.18 -12.74
C VAL A 159 -0.16 -0.03 -11.83
N ALA A 160 0.25 1.20 -11.53
CA ALA A 160 1.39 1.45 -10.64
C ALA A 160 1.19 0.84 -9.24
N LEU A 161 0.01 1.06 -8.62
CA LEU A 161 -0.33 0.48 -7.32
C LEU A 161 -0.31 -1.05 -7.36
N GLY A 162 -0.93 -1.65 -8.38
CA GLY A 162 -0.97 -3.11 -8.54
C GLY A 162 0.43 -3.70 -8.65
N THR A 163 1.30 -3.12 -9.48
CA THR A 163 2.69 -3.57 -9.64
C THR A 163 3.45 -3.49 -8.32
N ILE A 164 3.35 -2.38 -7.58
CA ILE A 164 4.07 -2.23 -6.31
C ILE A 164 3.57 -3.22 -5.27
N PHE A 165 2.26 -3.43 -5.16
CA PHE A 165 1.72 -4.40 -4.20
C PHE A 165 2.16 -5.82 -4.49
N ILE A 166 2.21 -6.22 -5.77
CA ILE A 166 2.73 -7.53 -6.17
C ILE A 166 4.22 -7.64 -5.81
N LEU A 167 5.03 -6.63 -6.14
CA LEU A 167 6.45 -6.61 -5.80
C LEU A 167 6.69 -6.68 -4.28
N ASN A 168 5.87 -5.97 -3.49
CA ASN A 168 5.95 -6.00 -2.04
C ASN A 168 5.55 -7.36 -1.46
N ALA A 169 4.49 -7.99 -1.99
CA ALA A 169 4.10 -9.34 -1.58
C ALA A 169 5.21 -10.37 -1.87
N ILE A 170 5.88 -10.24 -3.02
CA ILE A 170 7.04 -11.07 -3.35
C ILE A 170 8.20 -10.80 -2.37
N ALA A 171 8.50 -9.53 -2.09
CA ALA A 171 9.57 -9.14 -1.16
C ALA A 171 9.32 -9.69 0.25
N LEU A 172 8.07 -9.65 0.73
CA LEU A 172 7.66 -10.22 2.01
C LEU A 172 7.91 -11.73 2.13
N PHE A 173 7.92 -12.46 1.02
CA PHE A 173 8.24 -13.88 1.01
C PHE A 173 9.76 -14.13 0.87
N ILE A 174 10.45 -13.27 0.11
CA ILE A 174 11.89 -13.39 -0.13
C ILE A 174 12.70 -12.96 1.10
N PHE A 175 12.35 -11.86 1.75
CA PHE A 175 13.10 -11.33 2.90
C PHE A 175 13.24 -12.30 4.07
N PRO A 176 12.19 -13.02 4.55
CA PRO A 176 12.38 -14.00 5.61
C PRO A 176 13.25 -15.18 5.17
N MET A 177 13.18 -15.60 3.90
CA MET A 177 14.05 -16.65 3.36
C MET A 177 15.52 -16.21 3.37
N ILE A 178 15.79 -14.96 2.99
CA ILE A 178 17.14 -14.37 3.05
C ILE A 178 17.60 -14.22 4.50
N GLY A 179 16.74 -13.76 5.42
CA GLY A 179 17.07 -13.62 6.85
C GLY A 179 17.48 -14.94 7.49
N HIS A 180 16.73 -16.02 7.23
CA HIS A 180 17.10 -17.37 7.65
C HIS A 180 18.41 -17.86 7.03
N ALA A 181 18.66 -17.55 5.75
CA ALA A 181 19.91 -17.91 5.08
C ALA A 181 21.14 -17.16 5.62
N LEU A 182 20.95 -15.94 6.13
CA LEU A 182 21.99 -15.12 6.75
C LEU A 182 22.06 -15.27 8.28
N SER A 183 21.27 -16.14 8.90
CA SER A 183 21.22 -16.36 10.36
C SER A 183 21.04 -15.06 11.16
N MET A 184 20.23 -14.15 10.62
CA MET A 184 19.76 -12.94 11.29
C MET A 184 18.30 -13.18 11.68
N ASP A 185 18.08 -13.95 12.74
CA ASP A 185 16.75 -14.20 13.32
C ASP A 185 16.27 -13.03 14.19
#